data_AF-A0A3P9N101-F1
#
_entry.id   AF-A0A3P9N101-F1
#
_cell.length_a   1.000
_cell.length_b   1.000
_cell.length_c   1.000
_cell.angle_alpha   90.00
_cell.angle_beta   90.00
_cell.angle_gamma   90.00
#
_symmetry.space_group_name_H-M   'P 1'
#
loop_
_entity.id
_entity.type
_entity.pdbx_description
1 polymer ?
#
loop_
_entity_poly.entity_id
_entity_poly.type
_entity_poly.pdbx_seq_one_letter_code
_entity_poly.pdbx_strand_id
1 'polypeptide(L)'
;PAGFSSCAALQLTLMLLNWRTSTGLPLPLPPPTPSANNSAQCASLFRSLLLSVTDVLKSKLVLSPQNSGCAMLTNSSFSENACVMNIMRDLAYYQTAIDTYLQSKLHKPEAEKTLLSPTLGIIQDLRKNCSLMETGEHNSFEDAPGRWESDSFKNRQKMCKMMRGFHVRAITINRAVGYISSGDHRK
;
A
#
# COMPACT_ATOMS: atom_id res chain seq x y z
N PRO A 1 13.81 35.29 32.10
CA PRO A 1 14.81 34.98 31.04
C PRO A 1 15.39 33.57 31.23
N ALA A 2 15.45 32.81 30.12
CA ALA A 2 15.99 31.45 29.96
C ALA A 2 15.27 30.31 30.73
N GLY A 3 14.85 29.21 30.12
CA GLY A 3 14.92 28.76 28.74
C GLY A 3 14.04 27.52 28.56
N PHE A 4 13.03 27.63 27.70
CA PHE A 4 12.35 26.49 27.11
C PHE A 4 13.12 26.12 25.84
N SER A 5 13.64 24.89 25.74
CA SER A 5 13.79 24.12 24.49
C SER A 5 14.79 22.98 24.69
N SER A 6 14.30 21.78 25.02
CA SER A 6 15.11 20.55 24.88
C SER A 6 14.22 19.31 24.76
N CYS A 7 13.34 19.30 23.76
CA CYS A 7 12.72 18.06 23.25
C CYS A 7 12.79 17.98 21.72
N ALA A 8 12.84 19.12 21.01
CA ALA A 8 12.96 19.14 19.55
C ALA A 8 14.32 18.66 19.03
N ALA A 9 15.40 18.79 19.81
CA ALA A 9 16.74 18.39 19.39
C ALA A 9 16.94 16.86 19.35
N LEU A 10 16.22 16.11 20.19
CA LEU A 10 16.32 14.64 20.25
C LEU A 10 15.53 13.95 19.13
N GLN A 11 14.51 14.61 18.56
CA GLN A 11 13.75 14.04 17.43
C GLN A 11 14.48 14.18 16.08
N LEU A 12 15.34 15.20 15.91
CA LEU A 12 16.15 15.32 14.69
C LEU A 12 17.32 14.33 14.63
N THR A 13 17.84 13.87 15.77
CA THR A 13 18.99 12.96 15.82
C THR A 13 18.62 11.50 15.50
N LEU A 14 17.38 11.08 15.78
CA LEU A 14 16.90 9.73 15.45
C LEU A 14 16.54 9.52 13.97
N MET A 15 16.26 10.59 13.23
CA MET A 15 16.01 10.52 11.78
C MET A 15 17.30 10.40 10.96
N LEU A 16 18.47 10.73 11.53
CA LEU A 16 19.77 10.67 10.87
C LEU A 16 20.51 9.32 11.08
N LEU A 17 19.96 8.41 11.87
CA LEU A 17 20.62 7.13 12.18
C LEU A 17 20.11 5.93 11.37
N ASN A 18 19.11 6.11 10.49
CA ASN A 18 18.57 5.03 9.65
C ASN A 18 18.79 5.22 8.14
N TRP A 19 19.65 6.15 7.73
CA TRP A 19 20.10 6.29 6.34
C TRP A 19 21.56 5.85 6.19
N ARG A 20 21.83 4.54 6.30
CA ARG A 20 23.01 4.02 5.62
C ARG A 20 22.69 4.00 4.13
N THR A 21 23.10 5.03 3.42
CA THR A 21 23.29 4.94 1.98
C THR A 21 24.37 3.88 1.75
N SER A 22 23.96 2.75 1.19
CA SER A 22 24.90 1.75 0.69
C SER A 22 25.69 2.40 -0.44
N THR A 23 26.91 2.86 -0.16
CA THR A 23 27.87 3.25 -1.20
C THR A 23 28.49 1.99 -1.78
N GLY A 24 27.68 1.22 -2.51
CA GLY A 24 28.21 0.28 -3.49
C GLY A 24 28.73 1.10 -4.68
N LEU A 25 30.01 0.91 -5.00
CA LEU A 25 30.61 1.45 -6.23
C LEU A 25 29.71 1.06 -7.43
N PRO A 26 29.36 1.97 -8.36
CA PRO A 26 28.55 1.60 -9.51
C PRO A 26 29.36 0.64 -10.39
N LEU A 27 29.05 -0.65 -10.30
CA LEU A 27 29.49 -1.61 -11.29
C LEU A 27 28.79 -1.29 -12.62
N PRO A 28 29.46 -1.47 -13.76
CA PRO A 28 28.85 -1.30 -15.08
C PRO A 28 27.55 -2.12 -15.14
N LEU A 29 26.43 -1.43 -15.25
CA LEU A 29 25.13 -2.08 -15.37
C LEU A 29 25.10 -2.83 -16.70
N PRO A 30 24.81 -4.15 -16.71
CA PRO A 30 24.47 -4.83 -17.95
C PRO A 30 23.22 -4.17 -18.56
N PRO A 31 23.06 -4.21 -19.90
CA PRO A 31 21.90 -3.63 -20.56
C PRO A 31 20.59 -4.16 -19.93
N PRO A 32 19.59 -3.30 -19.71
CA PRO A 32 18.37 -3.68 -19.02
C PRO A 32 17.68 -4.83 -19.76
N THR A 33 17.58 -5.97 -19.09
CA THR A 33 16.78 -7.09 -19.58
C THR A 33 15.29 -6.73 -19.46
N PRO A 34 14.41 -7.29 -20.31
CA PRO A 34 12.97 -7.03 -20.23
C PRO A 34 12.37 -7.26 -18.83
N SER A 35 12.93 -8.22 -18.08
CA SER A 35 12.56 -8.52 -16.69
C SER A 35 12.91 -7.38 -15.70
N ALA A 36 14.06 -6.73 -15.86
CA ALA A 36 14.47 -5.61 -15.01
C ALA A 36 13.60 -4.36 -15.23
N ASN A 37 13.20 -4.10 -16.48
CA ASN A 37 12.29 -2.98 -16.80
C ASN A 37 10.92 -3.14 -16.15
N ASN A 38 10.38 -4.37 -16.16
CA ASN A 38 9.12 -4.68 -15.48
C ASN A 38 9.24 -4.48 -13.96
N SER A 39 10.36 -4.88 -13.35
CA SER A 39 10.56 -4.71 -11.90
C SER A 39 10.58 -3.24 -11.46
N ALA A 40 11.25 -2.37 -12.23
CA ALA A 40 11.34 -0.94 -11.96
C ALA A 40 9.98 -0.24 -12.17
N GLN A 41 9.25 -0.62 -13.21
CA GLN A 41 7.89 -0.16 -13.49
C GLN A 41 6.91 -0.58 -12.38
N CYS A 42 7.03 -1.80 -11.87
CA CYS A 42 6.19 -2.25 -10.76
C CYS A 42 6.50 -1.50 -9.47
N ALA A 43 7.78 -1.30 -9.16
CA ALA A 43 8.17 -0.49 -8.01
C ALA A 43 7.66 0.97 -8.11
N SER A 44 7.61 1.56 -9.31
CA SER A 44 7.04 2.90 -9.49
C SER A 44 5.52 2.89 -9.29
N LEU A 45 4.79 1.92 -9.84
CA LEU A 45 3.35 1.77 -9.65
C LEU A 45 2.96 1.56 -8.17
N PHE A 46 3.74 0.77 -7.42
CA PHE A 46 3.50 0.58 -5.98
C PHE A 46 3.70 1.88 -5.18
N ARG A 47 4.66 2.72 -5.57
CA ARG A 47 4.81 4.07 -4.97
C ARG A 47 3.62 4.96 -5.30
N SER A 48 3.19 4.97 -6.56
CA SER A 48 1.99 5.69 -6.98
C SER A 48 0.75 5.24 -6.20
N LEU A 49 0.61 3.93 -5.94
CA LEU A 49 -0.48 3.40 -5.13
C LEU A 49 -0.45 3.98 -3.71
N LEU A 50 0.71 3.97 -3.05
CA LEU A 50 0.86 4.53 -1.71
C LEU A 50 0.50 6.01 -1.68
N LEU A 51 0.96 6.80 -2.66
CA LEU A 51 0.63 8.22 -2.77
C LEU A 51 -0.88 8.43 -2.95
N SER A 52 -1.50 7.71 -3.89
CA SER A 52 -2.93 7.81 -4.16
C SER A 52 -3.77 7.47 -2.94
N VAL A 53 -3.48 6.36 -2.26
CA VAL A 53 -4.19 5.97 -1.03
C VAL A 53 -3.98 6.99 0.09
N THR A 54 -2.79 7.59 0.18
CA THR A 54 -2.50 8.65 1.14
C THR A 54 -3.34 9.89 0.88
N ASP A 55 -3.51 10.28 -0.38
CA ASP A 55 -4.32 11.43 -0.77
C ASP A 55 -5.81 11.19 -0.49
N VAL A 56 -6.31 9.96 -0.68
CA VAL A 56 -7.66 9.56 -0.26
C VAL A 56 -7.85 9.82 1.23
N LEU A 57 -6.88 9.46 2.07
CA LEU A 57 -6.95 9.66 3.52
C LEU A 57 -6.80 11.12 3.96
N LYS A 58 -6.05 11.94 3.21
CA LYS A 58 -5.91 13.37 3.49
C LYS A 58 -7.17 14.16 3.15
N SER A 59 -8.02 13.66 2.27
CA SER A 59 -9.31 14.28 2.00
C SER A 59 -10.15 14.33 3.30
N LYS A 60 -10.89 15.43 3.53
CA LYS A 60 -11.69 15.70 4.76
C LYS A 60 -12.81 14.68 5.05
N LEU A 61 -12.85 13.56 4.33
CA LEU A 61 -13.77 12.44 4.56
C LEU A 61 -13.33 11.50 5.69
N VAL A 62 -12.08 11.59 6.15
CA VAL A 62 -11.48 10.58 7.04
C VAL A 62 -11.03 11.20 8.38
N LEU A 63 -11.94 11.25 9.36
CA LEU A 63 -11.67 11.82 10.69
C LEU A 63 -11.00 10.84 11.67
N SER A 64 -10.01 11.38 12.38
CA SER A 64 -9.28 10.90 13.57
C SER A 64 -8.11 9.92 13.37
N PRO A 65 -6.89 10.20 13.90
CA PRO A 65 -5.81 9.23 14.02
C PRO A 65 -6.07 8.31 15.22
N GLN A 66 -6.07 7.00 15.00
CA GLN A 66 -5.98 6.03 16.09
C GLN A 66 -4.62 5.36 16.04
N ASN A 67 -3.91 5.38 17.16
CA ASN A 67 -2.70 4.57 17.34
C ASN A 67 -3.10 3.10 17.24
N SER A 68 -2.60 2.42 16.21
CA SER A 68 -2.68 0.96 16.12
C SER A 68 -1.34 0.40 16.61
N GLY A 69 -1.39 -0.46 17.62
CA GLY A 69 -0.24 -1.24 18.06
C GLY A 69 -0.03 -2.42 17.11
N CYS A 70 1.22 -2.72 16.77
CA CYS A 70 1.55 -3.93 16.03
C CYS A 70 1.71 -5.10 17.01
N ALA A 71 1.12 -6.26 16.69
CA ALA A 71 1.46 -7.51 17.36
C ALA A 71 2.90 -7.91 17.02
N MET A 72 3.59 -8.52 17.98
CA MET A 72 4.98 -8.95 17.89
C MET A 72 5.17 -9.95 16.73
N LEU A 73 6.24 -9.77 15.95
CA LEU A 73 6.59 -10.66 14.83
C LEU A 73 6.83 -12.10 15.33
N THR A 74 6.16 -13.07 14.72
CA THR A 74 6.54 -14.48 14.79
C THR A 74 7.73 -14.72 13.88
N ASN A 75 8.80 -15.33 14.38
CA ASN A 75 10.00 -15.65 13.62
C ASN A 75 9.68 -16.71 12.53
N SER A 76 9.39 -16.27 11.32
CA SER A 76 9.29 -17.13 10.13
C SER A 76 10.36 -16.74 9.10
N SER A 77 10.87 -17.72 8.35
CA SER A 77 11.74 -17.44 7.21
C SER A 77 10.98 -16.61 6.15
N PHE A 78 11.67 -15.68 5.51
CA PHE A 78 11.08 -14.87 4.44
C PHE A 78 10.92 -15.71 3.17
N SER A 79 9.72 -15.68 2.59
CA SER A 79 9.42 -16.29 1.29
C SER A 79 8.98 -15.20 0.32
N GLU A 80 9.81 -14.93 -0.70
CA GLU A 80 9.51 -13.95 -1.75
C GLU A 80 8.18 -14.29 -2.46
N ASN A 81 8.01 -15.55 -2.86
CA ASN A 81 6.80 -16.01 -3.54
C ASN A 81 5.54 -15.84 -2.67
N ALA A 82 5.58 -16.25 -1.40
CA ALA A 82 4.44 -16.09 -0.50
C ALA A 82 4.13 -14.61 -0.24
N CYS A 83 5.16 -13.77 -0.11
CA CYS A 83 5.01 -12.32 0.03
C CYS A 83 4.29 -11.74 -1.18
N VAL A 84 4.79 -12.00 -2.40
CA VAL A 84 4.20 -11.52 -3.66
C VAL A 84 2.76 -12.00 -3.83
N MET A 85 2.46 -13.28 -3.56
CA MET A 85 1.11 -13.81 -3.63
C MET A 85 0.14 -13.11 -2.66
N ASN A 86 0.59 -12.83 -1.43
CA ASN A 86 -0.20 -12.08 -0.47
C ASN A 86 -0.45 -10.63 -0.93
N ILE A 87 0.55 -9.98 -1.53
CA ILE A 87 0.42 -8.64 -2.12
C ILE A 87 -0.66 -8.67 -3.23
N MET A 88 -0.61 -9.64 -4.14
CA MET A 88 -1.58 -9.74 -5.23
C MET A 88 -3.00 -10.01 -4.72
N ARG A 89 -3.15 -10.82 -3.66
CA ARG A 89 -4.44 -11.05 -3.00
C ARG A 89 -4.99 -9.77 -2.37
N ASP A 90 -4.14 -8.97 -1.74
CA ASP A 90 -4.54 -7.67 -1.19
C ASP A 90 -5.02 -6.72 -2.28
N LEU A 91 -4.29 -6.63 -3.39
CA LEU A 91 -4.69 -5.82 -4.53
C LEU A 91 -6.04 -6.26 -5.12
N ALA A 92 -6.25 -7.57 -5.28
CA ALA A 92 -7.52 -8.10 -5.76
C ALA A 92 -8.68 -7.76 -4.81
N TYR A 93 -8.47 -7.92 -3.50
CA TYR A 93 -9.46 -7.58 -2.48
C TYR A 93 -9.87 -6.11 -2.55
N TYR A 94 -8.89 -5.19 -2.58
CA TYR A 94 -9.19 -3.75 -2.61
C TYR A 94 -9.72 -3.28 -3.96
N GLN A 95 -9.31 -3.90 -5.08
CA GLN A 95 -9.93 -3.64 -6.37
C GLN A 95 -11.44 -3.92 -6.30
N THR A 96 -11.83 -5.12 -5.85
CA THR A 96 -13.24 -5.50 -5.75
C THR A 96 -13.99 -4.59 -4.79
N ALA A 97 -13.39 -4.24 -3.65
CA ALA A 97 -14.02 -3.32 -2.69
C ALA A 97 -14.26 -1.93 -3.32
N ILE A 98 -13.26 -1.32 -3.95
CA ILE A 98 -13.40 0.03 -4.53
C ILE A 98 -14.37 0.00 -5.72
N ASP A 99 -14.25 -0.98 -6.61
CA ASP A 99 -15.10 -1.12 -7.80
C ASP A 99 -16.58 -1.26 -7.44
N THR A 100 -16.91 -2.21 -6.57
CA THR A 100 -18.30 -2.44 -6.13
C THR A 100 -18.86 -1.26 -5.33
N TYR A 101 -18.01 -0.53 -4.58
CA TYR A 101 -18.44 0.67 -3.87
C TYR A 101 -18.86 1.77 -4.84
N LEU A 102 -18.07 2.00 -5.88
CA LEU A 102 -18.34 3.01 -6.91
C LEU A 102 -19.60 2.68 -7.74
N GLN A 103 -20.00 1.41 -7.78
CA GLN A 103 -21.26 0.94 -8.37
C GLN A 103 -22.44 1.01 -7.40
N SER A 104 -22.20 1.19 -6.10
CA SER A 104 -23.23 1.28 -5.06
C SER A 104 -23.88 2.67 -4.98
N LYS A 105 -24.84 2.83 -4.06
CA LYS A 105 -25.46 4.14 -3.78
C LYS A 105 -24.47 5.07 -3.06
N LEU A 106 -23.82 5.94 -3.84
CA LEU A 106 -22.92 6.99 -3.35
C LEU A 106 -23.70 8.18 -2.76
N HIS A 107 -23.10 8.88 -1.79
CA HIS A 107 -23.69 10.09 -1.21
C HIS A 107 -23.37 11.33 -2.03
N LYS A 108 -22.11 11.44 -2.49
CA LYS A 108 -21.61 12.49 -3.38
C LYS A 108 -20.87 11.81 -4.54
N PRO A 109 -21.60 11.33 -5.57
CA PRO A 109 -21.03 10.52 -6.63
C PRO A 109 -19.79 11.14 -7.29
N GLU A 110 -19.84 12.42 -7.65
CA GLU A 110 -18.72 13.10 -8.30
C GLU A 110 -17.49 13.17 -7.39
N ALA A 111 -17.63 13.65 -6.16
CA ALA A 111 -16.51 13.77 -5.24
C ALA A 111 -15.90 12.41 -4.87
N GLU A 112 -16.73 11.39 -4.65
CA GLU A 112 -16.28 10.05 -4.27
C GLU A 112 -15.62 9.31 -5.44
N LYS A 113 -16.15 9.45 -6.66
CA LYS A 113 -15.53 8.91 -7.89
C LYS A 113 -14.20 9.57 -8.17
N THR A 114 -14.13 10.91 -8.16
CA THR A 114 -12.87 11.63 -8.37
C THR A 114 -11.80 11.22 -7.36
N LEU A 115 -12.21 10.91 -6.13
CA LEU A 115 -11.30 10.52 -5.07
C LEU A 115 -10.77 9.08 -5.24
N LEU A 116 -11.63 8.12 -5.58
CA LEU A 116 -11.29 6.69 -5.56
C LEU A 116 -10.86 6.12 -6.91
N SER A 117 -11.32 6.68 -8.03
CA SER A 117 -10.98 6.20 -9.38
C SER A 117 -9.48 6.17 -9.67
N PRO A 118 -8.66 7.15 -9.24
CA PRO A 118 -7.21 7.08 -9.43
C PRO A 118 -6.58 5.86 -8.75
N THR A 119 -7.00 5.56 -7.51
CA THR A 119 -6.52 4.38 -6.78
C THR A 119 -6.94 3.11 -7.49
N LEU A 120 -8.20 3.02 -7.94
CA LEU A 120 -8.69 1.85 -8.68
C LEU A 120 -7.89 1.60 -9.96
N GLY A 121 -7.60 2.66 -10.73
CA GLY A 121 -6.79 2.57 -11.95
C GLY A 121 -5.38 2.03 -11.67
N ILE A 122 -4.70 2.56 -10.65
CA ILE A 122 -3.36 2.08 -10.28
C ILE A 122 -3.37 0.61 -9.87
N ILE A 123 -4.39 0.15 -9.11
CA ILE A 123 -4.50 -1.26 -8.74
C ILE A 123 -4.70 -2.13 -9.98
N GLN A 124 -5.53 -1.70 -10.93
CA GLN A 124 -5.74 -2.43 -12.18
C GLN A 124 -4.44 -2.52 -13.00
N ASP A 125 -3.67 -1.44 -13.07
CA ASP A 125 -2.38 -1.41 -13.76
C ASP A 125 -1.36 -2.32 -13.07
N LEU A 126 -1.28 -2.30 -11.74
CA LEU A 126 -0.43 -3.22 -10.98
C LEU A 126 -0.79 -4.67 -11.28
N ARG A 127 -2.07 -5.02 -11.24
CA ARG A 127 -2.52 -6.39 -11.47
C ARG A 127 -2.36 -6.86 -12.92
N LYS A 128 -2.31 -5.94 -13.90
CA LYS A 128 -2.08 -6.27 -15.31
C LYS A 128 -0.60 -6.36 -15.66
N ASN A 129 0.19 -5.41 -15.15
CA ASN A 129 1.57 -5.21 -15.59
C ASN A 129 2.59 -5.89 -14.67
N CYS A 130 2.22 -6.18 -13.41
CA CYS A 130 3.12 -6.75 -12.41
C CYS A 130 2.77 -8.19 -12.03
N SER A 131 1.99 -8.87 -12.89
CA SER A 131 1.50 -10.23 -12.70
C SER A 131 2.64 -11.23 -12.50
N LEU A 132 3.01 -11.44 -11.24
CA LEU A 132 3.89 -12.51 -10.78
C LEU A 132 2.97 -13.70 -10.43
N MET A 133 2.65 -14.50 -11.45
CA MET A 133 1.79 -15.69 -11.44
C MET A 133 0.32 -15.51 -11.08
N GLU A 134 -0.54 -16.05 -11.95
CA GLU A 134 -1.90 -16.46 -11.58
C GLU A 134 -1.81 -17.80 -10.87
N THR A 135 -2.36 -17.90 -9.67
CA THR A 135 -2.88 -19.17 -9.19
C THR A 135 -4.15 -18.88 -8.43
N GLY A 136 -5.25 -19.29 -9.05
CA GLY A 136 -6.58 -19.18 -8.49
C GLY A 136 -6.68 -20.06 -7.26
N GLU A 137 -6.83 -19.44 -6.10
CA GLU A 137 -7.45 -20.08 -4.95
C GLU A 137 -8.38 -19.10 -4.28
N HIS A 138 -9.65 -19.47 -4.30
CA HIS A 138 -10.77 -18.75 -3.75
C HIS A 138 -10.80 -18.98 -2.25
N ASN A 139 -10.24 -18.06 -1.46
CA ASN A 139 -10.46 -18.10 -0.01
C ASN A 139 -11.84 -17.54 0.30
N SER A 140 -12.71 -18.36 0.89
CA SER A 140 -13.95 -17.90 1.50
C SER A 140 -13.60 -17.12 2.77
N PHE A 141 -13.41 -15.82 2.62
CA PHE A 141 -13.48 -14.90 3.77
C PHE A 141 -14.95 -14.53 3.94
N GLU A 142 -15.50 -14.71 5.15
CA GLU A 142 -16.90 -14.36 5.44
C GLU A 142 -17.21 -12.85 5.28
N ASP A 143 -16.17 -12.03 5.13
CA ASP A 143 -16.25 -10.61 4.73
C ASP A 143 -15.83 -10.40 3.27
N ALA A 144 -16.63 -10.93 2.35
CA ALA A 144 -16.43 -10.67 0.93
C ALA A 144 -16.35 -9.13 0.66
N PRO A 145 -15.30 -8.65 -0.03
CA PRO A 145 -15.23 -7.25 -0.41
C PRO A 145 -16.44 -6.94 -1.30
N GLY A 146 -17.18 -5.88 -0.98
CA GLY A 146 -18.26 -5.40 -1.83
C GLY A 146 -19.69 -5.63 -1.35
N ARG A 147 -19.91 -6.19 -0.15
CA ARG A 147 -21.24 -6.14 0.48
C ARG A 147 -21.50 -4.75 1.05
N TRP A 148 -22.15 -3.91 0.25
CA TRP A 148 -22.59 -2.56 0.62
C TRP A 148 -24.06 -2.57 1.04
N GLU A 149 -24.39 -1.79 2.06
CA GLU A 149 -25.75 -1.65 2.59
C GLU A 149 -26.55 -0.62 1.79
N SER A 150 -27.84 -0.45 2.08
CA SER A 150 -28.65 0.62 1.50
C SER A 150 -28.31 2.01 2.05
N ASP A 151 -27.69 2.06 3.24
CA ASP A 151 -27.32 3.28 3.93
C ASP A 151 -25.96 3.82 3.44
N SER A 152 -26.01 4.90 2.68
CA SER A 152 -24.83 5.61 2.15
C SER A 152 -23.88 6.13 3.24
N PHE A 153 -24.36 6.42 4.46
CA PHE A 153 -23.50 6.85 5.56
C PHE A 153 -22.67 5.68 6.10
N LYS A 154 -23.31 4.54 6.37
CA LYS A 154 -22.60 3.32 6.80
C LYS A 154 -21.62 2.83 5.75
N ASN A 155 -21.99 2.88 4.47
CA ASN A 155 -21.10 2.52 3.37
C ASN A 155 -19.86 3.42 3.32
N ARG A 156 -20.03 4.74 3.43
CA ARG A 156 -18.90 5.67 3.51
C ARG A 156 -18.00 5.38 4.71
N GLN A 157 -18.59 5.09 5.87
CA GLN A 157 -17.82 4.74 7.07
C GLN A 157 -17.01 3.45 6.86
N LYS A 158 -17.63 2.42 6.27
CA LYS A 158 -16.96 1.16 5.91
C LYS A 158 -15.83 1.39 4.91
N MET A 159 -16.06 2.16 3.86
CA MET A 159 -15.05 2.53 2.87
C MET A 159 -13.88 3.29 3.52
N CYS A 160 -14.17 4.27 4.40
CA CYS A 160 -13.12 4.99 5.13
C CYS A 160 -12.25 4.04 5.97
N LYS A 161 -12.84 3.06 6.65
CA LYS A 161 -12.10 2.04 7.41
C LYS A 161 -11.25 1.17 6.49
N MET A 162 -11.80 0.73 5.36
CA MET A 162 -11.08 -0.07 4.36
C MET A 162 -9.88 0.69 3.80
N MET A 163 -10.03 1.96 3.44
CA MET A 163 -8.94 2.78 2.91
C MET A 163 -7.84 3.04 3.94
N ARG A 164 -8.17 3.16 5.23
CA ARG A 164 -7.17 3.23 6.31
C ARG A 164 -6.37 1.94 6.42
N GLY A 165 -7.06 0.79 6.42
CA GLY A 165 -6.39 -0.50 6.39
C GLY A 165 -5.51 -0.64 5.14
N PHE A 166 -6.00 -0.18 3.99
CA PHE A 166 -5.26 -0.26 2.75
C PHE A 166 -3.98 0.59 2.78
N HIS A 167 -4.03 1.77 3.40
CA HIS A 167 -2.85 2.62 3.54
C HIS A 167 -1.72 1.92 4.32
N VAL A 168 -2.05 1.28 5.43
CA VAL A 168 -1.08 0.50 6.22
C VAL A 168 -0.50 -0.65 5.39
N ARG A 169 -1.36 -1.36 4.63
CA ARG A 169 -0.91 -2.42 3.72
C ARG A 169 -0.05 -1.85 2.59
N ALA A 170 -0.39 -0.72 1.98
CA ALA A 170 0.38 -0.07 0.92
C ALA A 170 1.78 0.35 1.40
N ILE A 171 1.92 0.85 2.64
CA ILE A 171 3.22 1.12 3.25
C ILE A 171 4.04 -0.17 3.34
N THR A 172 3.43 -1.24 3.85
CA THR A 172 4.09 -2.54 4.03
C THR A 172 4.49 -3.16 2.69
N ILE A 173 3.61 -3.10 1.69
CA ILE A 173 3.86 -3.54 0.31
C ILE A 173 5.04 -2.78 -0.28
N ASN A 174 5.10 -1.45 -0.15
CA ASN A 174 6.22 -0.66 -0.66
C ASN A 174 7.56 -1.07 -0.04
N ARG A 175 7.57 -1.34 1.27
CA ARG A 175 8.77 -1.85 1.97
C ARG A 175 9.17 -3.24 1.45
N ALA A 176 8.20 -4.15 1.32
CA ALA A 176 8.44 -5.50 0.82
C ALA A 176 8.99 -5.51 -0.62
N VAL A 177 8.37 -4.75 -1.52
CA VAL A 177 8.81 -4.61 -2.92
C VAL A 177 10.22 -4.01 -2.98
N GLY A 178 10.53 -3.02 -2.14
CA GLY A 178 11.87 -2.46 -2.03
C GLY A 178 12.90 -3.49 -1.54
N TYR A 179 12.55 -4.27 -0.51
CA TYR A 179 13.40 -5.33 0.03
C TYR A 179 13.65 -6.44 -0.99
N ILE A 180 12.62 -6.87 -1.73
CA ILE A 180 12.76 -7.85 -2.84
C ILE A 180 13.69 -7.28 -3.92
N SER A 181 13.46 -6.03 -4.33
CA SER A 181 14.24 -5.36 -5.37
C SER A 181 15.73 -5.20 -5.01
N SER A 182 16.05 -5.06 -3.73
CA SER A 182 17.43 -4.96 -3.23
C SER A 182 18.19 -6.29 -3.28
N GLY A 183 17.48 -7.42 -3.35
CA GLY A 183 18.08 -8.77 -3.27
C GLY A 183 18.62 -9.16 -1.89
N ASP A 184 18.41 -8.33 -0.85
CA ASP A 184 18.95 -8.57 0.49
C ASP A 184 18.47 -9.87 1.14
N HIS A 185 17.31 -10.39 0.74
CA HIS A 185 16.77 -11.67 1.21
C HIS A 185 17.51 -12.91 0.66
N ARG A 186 18.43 -12.74 -0.30
CA ARG A 186 19.21 -13.82 -0.92
C ARG A 186 20.63 -13.93 -0.37
N LYS A 187 21.01 -13.03 0.54
CA LYS A 187 22.32 -12.98 1.20
C LYS A 187 22.31 -13.86 2.45
#